data_AF-U3GAU1-F1
#
_entry.id   AF-U3GAU1-F1
#
_cell.length_a   1.000
_cell.length_b   1.000
_cell.length_c   1.000
_cell.angle_alpha   90.00
_cell.angle_beta   90.00
_cell.angle_gamma   90.00
#
_symmetry.space_group_name_H-M   'P 1'
#
loop_
_entity.id
_entity.type
_entity.pdbx_description
1 polymer ?
#
loop_
_entity_poly.entity_id
_entity_poly.type
_entity_poly.pdbx_seq_one_letter_code
_entity_poly.pdbx_strand_id
1 'polypeptide(L)'
;MSDFLKTIGTLSVLDKVGEQGRTIDRQGRALDDMSDALRDAKDDVSRAKAGAEFQRNRANELEALLSKPMAEIAAKNGRFRETYDKQQEMLADWILSQRAFKELAMKYGKLAGKTPEEIQAEGMATKEIILDGQSQFGNTVTETEKANLQRKKAREEKQAQAAQNKATHSA
;
A
#
# COMPACT_ATOMS: atom_id res chain seq x y z
N MET A 1 -85.88 23.95 30.38
CA MET A 1 -85.01 22.83 29.94
C MET A 1 -84.10 23.18 28.75
N SER A 2 -84.43 24.15 27.89
CA SER A 2 -83.62 24.48 26.69
C SER A 2 -82.25 25.13 27.01
N ASP A 3 -82.18 26.03 27.98
CA ASP A 3 -80.94 26.79 28.25
C ASP A 3 -79.86 25.96 28.95
N PHE A 4 -80.25 25.02 29.82
CA PHE A 4 -79.32 24.09 30.47
C PHE A 4 -78.62 23.16 29.46
N LEU A 5 -79.35 22.67 28.46
CA LEU A 5 -78.79 21.83 27.40
C LEU A 5 -77.85 22.62 26.48
N LYS A 6 -78.14 23.90 26.22
CA LYS A 6 -77.23 24.80 25.50
C LYS A 6 -75.94 25.05 26.28
N THR A 7 -76.04 25.31 27.59
CA THR A 7 -74.86 25.52 28.45
C THR A 7 -73.96 24.28 28.52
N ILE A 8 -74.54 23.08 28.68
CA ILE A 8 -73.77 21.82 28.65
C ILE A 8 -73.14 21.60 27.27
N GLY A 9 -73.87 21.87 26.19
CA GLY A 9 -73.33 21.80 24.83
C GLY A 9 -72.15 22.73 24.62
N THR A 10 -72.25 23.99 25.08
CA THR A 10 -71.13 24.96 25.00
C THR A 10 -69.93 24.54 25.85
N LEU A 11 -70.15 23.99 27.05
CA LEU A 11 -69.06 23.55 27.94
C LEU A 11 -68.32 22.33 27.37
N SER A 12 -69.05 21.38 26.78
CA SER A 12 -68.46 20.21 26.10
C SER A 12 -67.65 20.62 24.86
N VAL A 13 -68.11 21.62 24.11
CA VAL A 13 -67.35 22.18 22.97
C VAL A 13 -66.09 22.87 23.45
N LEU A 14 -66.16 23.67 24.53
CA LEU A 14 -64.99 24.33 25.14
C LEU A 14 -63.97 23.32 25.67
N ASP A 15 -64.41 22.24 26.32
CA ASP A 15 -63.53 21.19 26.82
C ASP A 15 -62.84 20.43 25.68
N LYS A 16 -63.59 20.10 24.61
CA LYS A 16 -63.05 19.49 23.39
C LYS A 16 -62.03 20.39 22.68
N VAL A 17 -62.29 21.69 22.61
CA VAL A 17 -61.34 22.67 22.03
C VAL A 17 -60.09 22.82 22.91
N GLY A 18 -60.25 22.83 24.24
CA GLY A 18 -59.12 22.84 25.18
C GLY A 18 -58.28 21.56 25.11
N GLU A 19 -58.92 20.40 24.95
CA GLU A 19 -58.25 19.12 24.75
C GLU A 19 -57.49 19.09 23.42
N GLN A 20 -58.10 19.59 22.34
CA GLN A 20 -57.45 19.76 21.05
C GLN A 20 -56.22 20.68 21.13
N GLY A 21 -56.31 21.83 21.81
CA GLY A 21 -55.15 22.71 22.05
C GLY A 21 -54.01 22.00 22.76
N ARG A 22 -54.30 21.27 23.85
CA ARG A 22 -53.29 20.48 24.57
C ARG A 22 -52.66 19.38 23.70
N THR A 23 -53.44 18.76 22.80
CA THR A 23 -52.89 17.76 21.86
C THR A 23 -51.99 18.39 20.81
N ILE A 24 -52.35 19.56 20.29
CA ILE A 24 -51.53 20.32 19.34
C ILE A 24 -50.19 20.72 19.99
N ASP A 25 -50.20 21.21 21.22
CA ASP A 25 -48.97 21.58 21.94
C ASP A 25 -48.04 20.39 22.18
N ARG A 26 -48.60 19.21 22.48
CA ARG A 26 -47.81 17.98 22.63
C ARG A 26 -47.21 17.54 21.29
N GLN A 27 -47.97 17.65 20.21
CA GLN A 27 -47.48 17.34 18.87
C GLN A 27 -46.40 18.33 18.42
N GLY A 28 -46.54 19.62 18.72
CA GLY A 28 -45.52 20.64 18.46
C GLY A 28 -44.20 20.33 19.16
N ARG A 29 -44.24 20.06 20.47
CA ARG A 29 -43.04 19.65 21.23
C ARG A 29 -42.39 18.39 20.67
N ALA A 30 -43.20 17.38 20.32
CA ALA A 30 -42.66 16.14 19.74
C ALA A 30 -42.02 16.36 18.35
N LEU A 31 -42.54 17.29 17.56
CA LEU A 31 -41.94 17.68 16.27
C LEU A 31 -40.61 18.44 16.47
N ASP A 32 -40.53 19.31 17.47
CA ASP A 32 -39.31 20.02 17.82
C ASP A 32 -38.22 19.04 18.29
N ASP A 33 -38.56 18.13 19.21
CA ASP A 33 -37.65 17.07 19.70
C ASP A 33 -37.16 16.19 18.53
N MET A 34 -38.05 15.84 17.60
CA MET A 34 -37.70 15.06 16.41
C MET A 34 -36.79 15.85 15.46
N SER A 35 -37.00 17.16 15.33
CA SER A 35 -36.17 18.04 14.51
C SER A 35 -34.76 18.16 15.06
N ASP A 36 -34.63 18.30 16.37
CA ASP A 36 -33.33 18.37 17.04
C ASP A 36 -32.61 17.01 16.98
N ALA A 37 -33.31 15.90 17.21
CA ALA A 37 -32.74 14.55 17.02
C ALA A 37 -32.28 14.32 15.57
N LEU A 38 -33.00 14.85 14.57
CA LEU A 38 -32.61 14.76 13.16
C LEU A 38 -31.37 15.60 12.86
N ARG A 39 -31.22 16.78 13.49
CA ARG A 39 -30.02 17.61 13.37
C ARG A 39 -28.81 16.90 13.97
N ASP A 40 -28.93 16.36 15.17
CA ASP A 40 -27.84 15.63 15.83
C ASP A 40 -27.43 14.40 15.03
N ALA A 41 -28.41 13.61 14.54
CA ALA A 41 -28.13 12.46 13.70
C ALA A 41 -27.43 12.85 12.37
N LYS A 42 -27.81 13.99 11.77
CA LYS A 42 -27.15 14.51 10.56
C LYS A 42 -25.72 14.94 10.85
N ASP A 43 -25.47 15.55 11.99
CA ASP A 43 -24.13 15.98 12.41
C ASP A 43 -23.23 14.77 12.68
N ASP A 44 -23.75 13.73 13.34
CA ASP A 44 -23.04 12.47 13.57
C ASP A 44 -22.69 11.77 12.26
N VAL A 45 -23.64 11.68 11.32
CA VAL A 45 -23.39 11.14 9.98
C VAL A 45 -22.32 11.96 9.25
N SER A 46 -22.34 13.28 9.40
CA SER A 46 -21.36 14.16 8.75
C SER A 46 -19.96 13.96 9.33
N ARG A 47 -19.83 13.83 10.65
CA ARG A 47 -18.56 13.52 11.33
C ARG A 47 -18.04 12.14 10.94
N ALA A 48 -18.92 11.13 10.89
CA ALA A 48 -18.56 9.79 10.46
C ALA A 48 -18.05 9.76 9.01
N LYS A 49 -18.71 10.50 8.11
CA LYS A 49 -18.27 10.65 6.71
C LYS A 49 -16.91 11.33 6.62
N ALA A 50 -16.71 12.45 7.33
CA ALA A 50 -15.43 13.14 7.35
C ALA A 50 -14.29 12.25 7.89
N GLY A 51 -14.56 11.47 8.94
CA GLY A 51 -13.62 10.49 9.46
C GLY A 51 -13.28 9.40 8.44
N ALA A 52 -14.29 8.84 7.76
CA ALA A 52 -14.09 7.83 6.72
C ALA A 52 -13.30 8.37 5.52
N GLU A 53 -13.58 9.59 5.08
CA GLU A 53 -12.85 10.26 4.00
C GLU A 53 -11.39 10.51 4.39
N PHE A 54 -11.13 10.97 5.62
CA PHE A 54 -9.76 11.15 6.13
C PHE A 54 -8.98 9.82 6.10
N GLN A 55 -9.57 8.73 6.59
CA GLN A 55 -8.91 7.43 6.59
C GLN A 55 -8.65 6.91 5.17
N ARG A 56 -9.62 7.10 4.26
CA ARG A 56 -9.47 6.72 2.85
C ARG A 56 -8.36 7.52 2.17
N ASN A 57 -8.31 8.84 2.38
CA ASN A 57 -7.26 9.68 1.82
C ASN A 57 -5.88 9.26 2.36
N ARG A 58 -5.81 8.97 3.67
CA ARG A 58 -4.57 8.49 4.30
C ARG A 58 -4.12 7.14 3.72
N ALA A 59 -5.06 6.22 3.48
CA ALA A 59 -4.75 4.94 2.85
C ALA A 59 -4.21 5.14 1.43
N ASN A 60 -4.88 5.95 0.62
CA ASN A 60 -4.43 6.26 -0.75
C ASN A 60 -3.04 6.91 -0.79
N GLU A 61 -2.74 7.83 0.13
CA GLU A 61 -1.41 8.45 0.26
C GLU A 61 -0.33 7.44 0.58
N LEU A 62 -0.61 6.50 1.49
CA LEU A 62 0.34 5.45 1.86
C LEU A 62 0.56 4.45 0.72
N GLU A 63 -0.49 4.04 0.01
CA GLU A 63 -0.36 3.20 -1.19
C GLU A 63 0.46 3.89 -2.30
N ALA A 64 0.22 5.17 -2.53
CA ALA A 64 0.98 5.97 -3.47
C ALA A 64 2.46 6.14 -3.04
N LEU A 65 2.73 6.16 -1.73
CA LEU A 65 4.10 6.18 -1.23
C LEU A 65 4.79 4.83 -1.41
N LEU A 66 4.14 3.73 -1.02
CA LEU A 66 4.71 2.38 -1.05
C LEU A 66 4.93 1.82 -2.47
N SER A 67 4.31 2.42 -3.48
CA SER A 67 4.54 2.09 -4.90
C SER A 67 5.76 2.78 -5.51
N LYS A 68 6.42 3.68 -4.78
CA LYS A 68 7.61 4.40 -5.25
C LYS A 68 8.91 3.60 -5.07
N PRO A 69 10.00 3.95 -5.77
CA PRO A 69 11.33 3.42 -5.50
C PRO A 69 11.73 3.60 -4.03
N MET A 70 12.47 2.63 -3.47
CA MET A 70 12.86 2.63 -2.05
C MET A 70 13.57 3.92 -1.63
N ALA A 71 14.42 4.49 -2.52
CA ALA A 71 15.09 5.77 -2.26
C ALA A 71 14.09 6.93 -2.05
N GLU A 72 13.01 6.98 -2.83
CA GLU A 72 11.95 8.00 -2.67
C GLU A 72 11.14 7.78 -1.40
N ILE A 73 10.89 6.52 -1.01
CA ILE A 73 10.22 6.19 0.25
C ILE A 73 11.08 6.63 1.44
N ALA A 74 12.38 6.32 1.40
CA ALA A 74 13.35 6.71 2.43
C ALA A 74 13.45 8.23 2.60
N ALA A 75 13.37 8.99 1.51
CA ALA A 75 13.37 10.45 1.59
C ALA A 75 12.16 11.02 2.37
N LYS A 76 11.03 10.29 2.41
CA LYS A 76 9.78 10.74 3.04
C LYS A 76 9.49 10.11 4.40
N ASN A 77 10.13 8.99 4.75
CA ASN A 77 9.91 8.28 6.00
C ASN A 77 11.24 7.97 6.70
N GLY A 78 11.53 8.69 7.78
CA GLY A 78 12.78 8.55 8.53
C GLY A 78 13.01 7.15 9.13
N ARG A 79 11.95 6.45 9.55
CA ARG A 79 12.07 5.07 10.07
C ARG A 79 12.43 4.09 8.95
N PHE A 80 11.82 4.26 7.77
CA PHE A 80 12.18 3.45 6.60
C PHE A 80 13.60 3.78 6.13
N ARG A 81 14.01 5.05 6.19
CA ARG A 81 15.36 5.48 5.81
C ARG A 81 16.45 4.72 6.54
N GLU A 82 16.33 4.51 7.84
CA GLU A 82 17.33 3.74 8.59
C GLU A 82 17.51 2.31 8.05
N THR A 83 16.40 1.64 7.73
CA THR A 83 16.46 0.29 7.14
C THR A 83 17.00 0.30 5.72
N TYR A 84 16.69 1.33 4.95
CA TYR A 84 17.20 1.51 3.59
C TYR A 84 18.71 1.76 3.59
N ASP A 85 19.20 2.63 4.48
CA ASP A 85 20.61 2.98 4.58
C ASP A 85 21.44 1.74 4.97
N LYS A 86 20.98 0.93 5.95
CA LYS A 86 21.62 -0.36 6.29
C LYS A 86 21.67 -1.35 5.12
N GLN A 87 20.63 -1.37 4.28
CA GLN A 87 20.65 -2.18 3.06
C GLN A 87 21.65 -1.64 2.03
N GLN A 88 21.78 -0.31 1.88
CA GLN A 88 22.77 0.28 1.00
C GLN A 88 24.21 -0.01 1.48
N GLU A 89 24.46 0.05 2.78
CA GLU A 89 25.75 -0.33 3.38
C GLU A 89 26.10 -1.79 3.08
N MET A 90 25.17 -2.72 3.30
CA MET A 90 25.35 -4.14 2.97
C MET A 90 25.64 -4.35 1.47
N LEU A 91 24.91 -3.66 0.59
CA LEU A 91 25.15 -3.73 -0.86
C LEU A 91 26.52 -3.16 -1.25
N ALA A 92 26.94 -2.07 -0.61
CA ALA A 92 28.25 -1.47 -0.86
C ALA A 92 29.38 -2.41 -0.43
N ASP A 93 29.27 -3.03 0.74
CA ASP A 93 30.22 -4.03 1.23
C ASP A 93 30.28 -5.28 0.32
N TRP A 94 29.12 -5.75 -0.14
CA TRP A 94 29.05 -6.85 -1.10
C TRP A 94 29.73 -6.50 -2.43
N ILE A 95 29.49 -5.31 -2.99
CA ILE A 95 30.14 -4.84 -4.22
C ILE A 95 31.66 -4.74 -4.03
N LEU A 96 32.11 -4.21 -2.90
CA LEU A 96 33.52 -4.12 -2.57
C LEU A 96 34.15 -5.52 -2.50
N SER A 97 33.48 -6.47 -1.84
CA SER A 97 33.90 -7.86 -1.77
C SER A 97 34.00 -8.52 -3.16
N GLN A 98 33.01 -8.32 -4.03
CA GLN A 98 33.06 -8.82 -5.42
C GLN A 98 34.24 -8.23 -6.21
N ARG A 99 34.56 -6.94 -6.01
CA ARG A 99 35.73 -6.30 -6.63
C ARG A 99 37.05 -6.87 -6.09
N ALA A 100 37.15 -7.09 -4.78
CA ALA A 100 38.32 -7.69 -4.15
C ALA A 100 38.55 -9.13 -4.66
N PHE A 101 37.50 -9.95 -4.76
CA PHE A 101 37.61 -11.29 -5.34
C PHE A 101 37.99 -11.26 -6.82
N LYS A 102 37.48 -10.31 -7.59
CA LYS A 102 37.89 -10.14 -8.99
C LYS A 102 39.38 -9.81 -9.09
N GLU A 103 39.87 -8.90 -8.27
CA GLU A 103 41.29 -8.54 -8.23
C GLU A 103 42.16 -9.75 -7.87
N LEU A 104 41.72 -10.54 -6.88
CA LEU A 104 42.38 -11.77 -6.47
C LEU A 104 42.42 -12.82 -7.59
N ALA A 105 41.30 -13.02 -8.29
CA ALA A 105 41.21 -13.93 -9.43
C ALA A 105 42.14 -13.50 -10.57
N MET A 106 42.24 -12.19 -10.87
CA MET A 106 43.17 -11.66 -11.86
C MET A 106 44.63 -11.91 -11.46
N LYS A 107 44.98 -11.65 -10.20
CA LYS A 107 46.33 -11.89 -9.67
C LYS A 107 46.73 -13.36 -9.81
N TYR A 108 45.88 -14.29 -9.38
CA TYR A 108 46.21 -15.73 -9.46
C TYR A 108 46.10 -16.28 -10.88
N GLY A 109 45.16 -15.81 -11.69
CA GLY A 109 45.07 -16.21 -13.09
C GLY A 109 46.31 -15.79 -13.88
N LYS A 110 46.84 -14.59 -13.62
CA LYS A 110 48.13 -14.16 -14.18
C LYS A 110 49.29 -15.07 -13.76
N LEU A 111 49.35 -15.48 -12.49
CA LEU A 111 50.36 -16.44 -12.01
C LEU A 111 50.20 -17.81 -12.67
N ALA A 112 48.98 -18.20 -13.03
CA ALA A 112 48.67 -19.41 -13.77
C ALA A 112 48.82 -19.28 -15.30
N GLY A 113 49.28 -18.12 -15.81
CA GLY A 113 49.48 -17.88 -17.24
C GLY A 113 48.20 -17.59 -18.03
N LYS A 114 47.07 -17.33 -17.37
CA LYS A 114 45.78 -17.06 -18.01
C LYS A 114 45.61 -15.59 -18.37
N THR A 115 44.86 -15.32 -19.44
CA THR A 115 44.46 -13.96 -19.81
C THR A 115 43.22 -13.51 -19.02
N PRO A 116 42.95 -12.19 -18.92
CA PRO A 116 41.73 -11.67 -18.30
C PRO A 116 40.44 -12.23 -18.91
N GLU A 117 40.42 -12.47 -20.22
CA GLU A 117 39.27 -13.00 -20.96
C GLU A 117 39.00 -14.46 -20.57
N GLU A 118 40.04 -15.27 -20.46
CA GLU A 118 39.93 -16.66 -19.99
C GLU A 118 39.39 -16.71 -18.55
N ILE A 119 39.91 -15.87 -17.67
CA ILE A 119 39.44 -15.76 -16.28
C ILE A 119 37.97 -15.33 -16.24
N GLN A 120 37.56 -14.40 -17.10
CA GLN A 120 36.16 -13.97 -17.19
C GLN A 120 35.25 -15.10 -17.70
N ALA A 121 35.66 -15.83 -18.73
CA ALA A 121 34.92 -16.95 -19.27
C ALA A 121 34.75 -18.07 -18.23
N GLU A 122 35.81 -18.43 -17.51
CA GLU A 122 35.77 -19.40 -16.42
C GLU A 122 34.90 -18.93 -15.26
N GLY A 123 34.96 -17.65 -14.90
CA GLY A 123 34.10 -17.07 -13.88
C GLY A 123 32.61 -17.14 -14.27
N MET A 124 32.28 -16.97 -15.55
CA MET A 124 30.91 -17.13 -16.05
C MET A 124 30.46 -18.59 -16.03
N ALA A 125 31.31 -19.53 -16.47
CA ALA A 125 31.01 -20.96 -16.40
C ALA A 125 30.79 -21.42 -14.95
N THR A 126 31.59 -20.90 -14.01
CA THR A 126 31.48 -21.20 -12.58
C THR A 126 30.14 -20.75 -11.98
N LYS A 127 29.53 -19.68 -12.49
CA LYS A 127 28.20 -19.26 -12.02
C LYS A 127 27.13 -20.31 -12.31
N GLU A 128 27.18 -20.96 -13.47
CA GLU A 128 26.24 -22.03 -13.82
C GLU A 128 26.47 -23.25 -12.92
N ILE A 129 27.73 -23.63 -12.66
CA ILE A 129 28.08 -24.70 -11.70
C ILE A 129 27.49 -24.43 -10.31
N ILE A 130 27.57 -23.18 -9.83
CA ILE A 130 27.00 -22.78 -8.53
C ILE A 130 25.47 -22.85 -8.57
N LEU A 131 24.86 -22.37 -9.65
CA LEU A 131 23.40 -22.39 -9.83
C LEU A 131 22.85 -23.83 -9.82
N ASP A 132 23.58 -24.75 -10.43
CA ASP A 132 23.27 -26.17 -10.49
C ASP A 132 23.62 -26.92 -9.19
N GLY A 133 24.21 -26.23 -8.19
CA GLY A 133 24.58 -26.82 -6.91
C GLY A 133 25.78 -27.76 -6.98
N GLN A 134 26.60 -27.66 -8.03
CA GLN A 134 27.74 -28.54 -8.30
C GLN A 134 29.08 -27.96 -7.81
N SER A 135 29.02 -26.97 -6.93
CA SER A 135 30.20 -26.28 -6.40
C SER A 135 31.08 -27.20 -5.56
N GLN A 136 32.37 -27.28 -5.93
CA GLN A 136 33.37 -28.08 -5.21
C GLN A 136 33.91 -27.38 -3.96
N PHE A 137 33.71 -26.07 -3.84
CA PHE A 137 34.28 -25.22 -2.78
C PHE A 137 33.21 -24.72 -1.79
N GLY A 138 32.06 -25.38 -1.72
CA GLY A 138 30.98 -25.05 -0.78
C GLY A 138 30.21 -23.77 -1.12
N ASN A 139 30.45 -23.15 -2.29
CA ASN A 139 29.65 -22.02 -2.75
C ASN A 139 28.30 -22.51 -3.28
N THR A 140 27.25 -22.45 -2.46
CA THR A 140 25.90 -22.90 -2.83
C THR A 140 24.91 -21.75 -2.77
N VAL A 141 23.89 -21.80 -3.62
CA VAL A 141 22.71 -20.93 -3.53
C VAL A 141 21.55 -21.69 -2.92
N THR A 142 20.78 -21.01 -2.07
CA THR A 142 19.52 -21.49 -1.52
C THR A 142 18.46 -21.63 -2.62
N GLU A 143 17.45 -22.46 -2.36
CA GLU A 143 16.33 -22.62 -3.30
C GLU A 143 15.57 -21.31 -3.56
N THR A 144 15.52 -20.42 -2.55
CA THR A 144 14.92 -19.08 -2.71
C THR A 144 15.73 -18.20 -3.66
N GLU A 145 17.06 -18.25 -3.56
CA GLU A 145 17.96 -17.51 -4.47
C GLU A 145 17.86 -18.04 -5.89
N LYS A 146 17.82 -19.36 -6.09
CA LYS A 146 17.59 -19.98 -7.40
C LYS A 146 16.28 -19.48 -8.03
N ALA A 147 15.19 -19.53 -7.28
CA ALA A 147 13.89 -19.05 -7.75
C ALA A 147 13.91 -17.55 -8.11
N ASN A 148 14.61 -16.72 -7.33
CA ASN A 148 14.80 -15.30 -7.63
C ASN A 148 15.58 -15.07 -8.92
N LEU A 149 16.67 -15.81 -9.13
CA LEU A 149 17.49 -15.72 -10.34
C LEU A 149 16.72 -16.17 -11.59
N GLN A 150 15.92 -17.23 -11.48
CA GLN A 150 15.02 -17.67 -12.57
C GLN A 150 13.98 -16.60 -12.90
N ARG A 151 13.34 -15.99 -11.89
CA ARG A 151 12.41 -14.87 -12.10
C ARG A 151 13.08 -13.67 -12.76
N LYS A 152 14.35 -13.40 -12.46
CA LYS A 152 15.12 -12.35 -13.13
C LYS A 152 15.31 -12.69 -14.61
N LYS A 153 15.82 -13.90 -14.91
CA LYS A 153 16.07 -14.36 -16.28
C LYS A 153 14.81 -14.30 -17.15
N ALA A 154 13.69 -14.82 -16.65
CA ALA A 154 12.41 -14.79 -17.36
C ALA A 154 11.91 -13.35 -17.66
N ARG A 155 12.17 -12.39 -16.76
CA ARG A 155 11.84 -10.97 -17.00
C ARG A 155 12.71 -10.37 -18.08
N GLU A 156 14.01 -10.64 -18.07
CA GLU A 156 14.97 -10.17 -19.07
C GLU A 156 14.65 -10.73 -20.46
N GLU A 157 14.31 -12.03 -20.56
CA GLU A 157 13.88 -12.67 -21.81
C GLU A 157 12.59 -12.04 -22.36
N LYS A 158 11.59 -11.80 -21.50
CA LYS A 158 10.34 -11.13 -21.90
C LYS A 158 10.60 -9.70 -22.39
N GLN A 159 11.49 -8.96 -21.73
CA GLN A 159 11.86 -7.61 -22.15
C GLN A 159 12.60 -7.60 -23.48
N ALA A 160 13.54 -8.54 -23.68
CA ALA A 160 14.26 -8.70 -24.94
C ALA A 160 13.31 -9.03 -26.10
N GLN A 161 12.37 -9.95 -25.88
CA GLN A 161 11.37 -10.32 -26.88
C GLN A 161 10.42 -9.14 -27.21
N ALA A 162 9.99 -8.38 -26.21
CA ALA A 162 9.18 -7.18 -26.42
C ALA A 162 9.94 -6.10 -27.22
N ALA A 163 11.24 -5.92 -26.95
CA ALA A 163 12.09 -5.00 -27.69
C ALA A 163 12.28 -5.43 -29.15
N GLN A 164 12.50 -6.74 -29.40
CA GLN A 164 12.60 -7.29 -30.76
C GLN A 164 11.30 -7.11 -31.54
N ASN A 165 10.15 -7.44 -30.95
CA ASN A 165 8.85 -7.29 -31.60
C ASN A 165 8.55 -5.82 -31.98
N LYS A 166 8.97 -4.87 -31.12
CA LYS A 166 8.84 -3.43 -31.41
C LYS A 166 9.73 -3.00 -32.57
N ALA A 167 10.96 -3.52 -32.66
CA ALA A 167 11.88 -3.23 -33.75
C ALA A 167 11.40 -3.81 -35.10
N THR A 168 10.80 -5.00 -35.10
CA THR A 168 10.27 -5.65 -36.32
C THR A 168 8.94 -5.09 -36.83
N HIS A 169 8.20 -4.32 -36.01
CA HIS A 169 6.95 -3.66 -36.41
C HIS A 169 7.12 -2.16 -36.70
N SER A 170 8.32 -1.62 -36.50
CA SER A 170 8.66 -0.22 -36.82
C SER A 170 9.52 -0.09 -38.09
N ALA A 171 9.76 -1.22 -38.78
CA ALA A 171 10.46 -1.32 -40.06
C ALA A 171 9.49 -1.81 -41.13
#